data_AF-A0A523TCI1-F1
#
_entry.id   AF-A0A523TCI1-F1
#
_cell.length_a   1.000
_cell.length_b   1.000
_cell.length_c   1.000
_cell.angle_alpha   90.00
_cell.angle_beta   90.00
_cell.angle_gamma   90.00
#
_symmetry.space_group_name_H-M   'P 1'
#
loop_
_entity.id
_entity.type
_entity.pdbx_description
1 polymer ?
#
loop_
_entity_poly.entity_id
_entity_poly.type
_entity_poly.pdbx_seq_one_letter_code
_entity_poly.pdbx_strand_id
1 'polypeptide(L)' 'MNLVINVKRSQLRGVLEELEGAFSNMDIVINIEEEEYKEKIPNLTTENLEQIQKEMGHGQDDPADLSS' A
#
# COMPACT_ATOMS: atom_id res chain seq x y z
N MET A 1 35.18 1.26 -11.61
CA MET A 1 34.96 1.75 -10.24
C MET A 1 33.58 1.27 -9.85
N ASN A 2 33.43 0.65 -8.67
CA ASN A 2 32.18 0.00 -8.31
C ASN A 2 31.44 0.85 -7.28
N LEU A 3 30.18 1.15 -7.55
CA LEU A 3 29.31 1.88 -6.64
C LEU A 3 28.33 0.89 -6.01
N VAL A 4 28.32 0.82 -4.68
CA VAL A 4 27.37 -0.01 -3.93
C VAL A 4 26.39 0.91 -3.21
N ILE A 5 25.11 0.68 -3.43
CA ILE A 5 24.03 1.50 -2.86
C ILE A 5 23.04 0.57 -2.15
N ASN A 6 22.76 0.85 -0.88
CA ASN A 6 21.69 0.18 -0.14
C ASN A 6 20.47 1.09 -0.15
N VAL A 7 19.33 0.59 -0.60
CA VAL A 7 18.10 1.37 -0.73
C VAL A 7 16.91 0.57 -0.23
N LYS A 8 15.91 1.26 0.30
CA LYS A 8 14.62 0.64 0.55
C LYS A 8 13.87 0.42 -0.76
N ARG A 9 13.01 -0.60 -0.83
CA ARG A 9 12.15 -0.86 -2.00
C ARG A 9 11.34 0.37 -2.44
N SER A 10 10.88 1.17 -1.50
CA SER A 10 10.15 2.43 -1.73
C SER A 10 10.98 3.49 -2.47
N GLN A 11 12.31 3.46 -2.34
CA GLN A 11 13.23 4.46 -2.88
C GLN A 11 13.87 4.02 -4.20
N LEU A 12 13.78 2.73 -4.55
CA LEU A 12 14.46 2.14 -5.70
C LEU A 12 14.14 2.87 -7.01
N ARG A 13 12.88 3.25 -7.23
CA ARG A 13 12.46 3.91 -8.47
C ARG A 13 13.20 5.23 -8.69
N GLY A 14 13.21 6.11 -7.70
CA GLY A 14 13.88 7.42 -7.81
C GLY A 14 15.40 7.27 -7.97
N VAL A 15 15.99 6.25 -7.33
CA VAL A 15 17.42 5.95 -7.48
C VAL A 15 17.73 5.49 -8.91
N LEU A 16 16.90 4.64 -9.51
CA LEU A 16 17.11 4.20 -10.90
C LEU A 16 17.00 5.35 -11.91
N GLU A 17 16.06 6.28 -11.71
CA GLU A 17 15.89 7.47 -12.56
C GLU A 17 17.13 8.39 -12.51
N GLU A 18 17.72 8.59 -11.32
CA GLU A 18 18.94 9.38 -11.16
C GLU A 18 20.18 8.68 -11.77
N LEU A 19 20.23 7.35 -11.70
CA LEU A 19 21.36 6.57 -12.21
C LEU A 19 21.39 6.48 -13.74
N GLU A 20 20.23 6.50 -14.40
CA GLU A 20 20.09 6.50 -15.85
C GLU A 20 20.84 7.68 -16.51
N GLY A 21 20.91 8.83 -15.83
CA GLY A 21 21.54 10.05 -16.35
C GLY A 21 23.04 10.20 -16.10
N ALA A 22 23.61 9.54 -15.09
CA ALA A 22 24.89 9.96 -14.51
C ALA A 22 26.04 8.94 -14.61
N PHE A 23 25.78 7.65 -14.86
CA PHE A 23 26.77 6.59 -14.59
C PHE A 23 26.94 5.53 -15.70
N SER A 24 27.08 5.95 -16.96
CA SER A 24 27.23 5.04 -18.12
C SER A 24 28.48 4.14 -18.09
N ASN A 25 29.50 4.45 -17.29
CA ASN A 25 30.77 3.72 -17.23
C ASN A 25 31.11 3.17 -15.82
N MET A 26 30.11 2.89 -14.97
CA MET A 26 30.31 2.27 -13.65
C MET A 26 29.48 1.00 -13.47
N ASP A 27 30.08 0.01 -12.82
CA ASP A 27 29.36 -1.14 -12.29
C ASP A 27 28.65 -0.73 -10.99
N ILE A 28 27.32 -0.76 -11.01
CA ILE A 28 26.49 -0.36 -9.87
C ILE A 28 25.85 -1.62 -9.28
N VAL A 29 26.03 -1.81 -7.98
CA VAL A 29 25.40 -2.89 -7.21
C VAL A 29 24.37 -2.26 -6.27
N ILE A 30 23.09 -2.61 -6.44
CA ILE A 30 22.00 -2.10 -5.62
C ILE A 30 21.51 -3.21 -4.70
N ASN A 31 21.69 -3.05 -3.39
CA ASN A 31 21.08 -3.91 -2.40
C ASN A 31 19.74 -3.31 -1.98
N ILE A 32 18.67 -4.08 -2.14
CA ILE A 32 17.31 -3.64 -1.82
C ILE A 32 16.95 -4.23 -0.47
N GLU A 33 16.74 -3.37 0.51
CA GLU A 33 16.20 -3.75 1.80
C GLU A 33 14.67 -3.75 1.74
N GLU A 34 14.06 -4.85 2.18
CA GLU A 34 12.62 -4.95 2.29
C GLU A 34 12.15 -4.14 3.49
N GLU A 35 11.25 -3.18 3.26
CA GLU A 35 10.61 -2.49 4.37
C GLU A 35 9.60 -3.45 5.00
N GLU A 36 9.84 -3.76 6.27
CA GLU A 36 8.87 -4.47 7.09
C GLU A 36 7.62 -3.58 7.22
N TYR A 37 6.62 -3.85 6.39
CA TYR A 37 5.32 -3.19 6.45
C TYR A 37 4.68 -3.57 7.78
N LYS A 38 4.89 -2.73 8.80
CA LYS A 38 4.00 -2.71 9.96
C LYS A 38 2.69 -2.10 9.50
N GLU A 39 1.85 -2.94 8.91
CA GLU A 39 0.44 -2.63 8.74
C GLU A 39 -0.07 -2.21 10.12
N LYS A 40 -0.35 -0.92 10.30
CA LYS A 40 -1.12 -0.46 11.44
C LYS A 40 -2.52 -0.99 11.19
N ILE A 41 -2.77 -2.23 11.59
CA ILE A 41 -4.13 -2.75 11.73
C ILE A 41 -4.79 -1.76 12.70
N PRO A 42 -5.74 -0.93 12.26
CA PRO A 42 -6.47 -0.11 13.21
C PRO A 42 -7.07 -1.10 14.21
N ASN A 43 -6.91 -0.86 15.51
CA ASN A 43 -7.60 -1.64 16.52
C ASN A 43 -9.10 -1.51 16.22
N LEU A 44 -9.66 -2.47 15.47
CA LEU A 44 -11.07 -2.58 15.19
C LEU A 44 -11.72 -2.94 16.52
N THR A 45 -12.12 -1.91 17.26
CA THR A 45 -12.96 -2.07 18.44
C THR A 45 -14.32 -2.56 17.99
N THR A 46 -15.04 -3.24 18.88
CA THR A 46 -16.41 -3.71 18.63
C THR A 46 -17.31 -2.59 18.11
N GLU A 47 -17.13 -1.37 18.63
CA GLU A 47 -17.85 -0.17 18.16
C GLU A 47 -17.60 0.16 16.68
N ASN A 48 -16.34 0.02 16.20
CA ASN A 48 -16.01 0.22 14.78
C ASN A 48 -16.68 -0.83 13.89
N LEU A 49 -16.77 -2.09 14.36
CA LEU A 49 -17.42 -3.17 13.63
C LEU A 49 -18.94 -3.02 13.57
N GLU A 50 -19.56 -2.50 14.63
CA GLU A 50 -21.00 -2.22 14.68
C GLU A 50 -21.38 -1.06 13.74
N GLN A 51 -20.54 -0.02 13.66
CA GLN A 51 -20.77 1.11 12.76
C GLN A 51 -20.70 0.69 11.28
N ILE A 52 -19.69 -0.10 10.90
CA ILE A 52 -19.52 -0.62 9.55
C ILE A 52 -20.70 -1.53 9.15
N GLN A 53 -21.18 -2.38 10.07
CA GLN A 53 -22.37 -3.22 9.82
C GLN A 53 -23.65 -2.39 9.66
N LYS A 54 -23.80 -1.31 10.43
CA LYS A 54 -24.95 -0.40 10.34
C LYS A 54 -24.98 0.38 9.03
N GLU A 55 -23.80 0.77 8.51
CA GLU A 55 -23.67 1.44 7.21
C GLU A 55 -23.88 0.48 6.03
N MET A 56 -23.45 -0.78 6.13
CA MET A 56 -23.70 -1.79 5.09
C MET A 56 -25.12 -2.40 5.15
N GLY A 57 -25.83 -2.27 6.26
CA GLY A 57 -27.17 -2.81 6.48
C GLY A 57 -28.33 -1.90 6.05
N HIS A 58 -28.07 -0.68 5.57
CA HIS A 58 -29.11 0.27 5.15
C HIS A 58 -29.39 0.20 3.64
N GLY A 59 -29.72 -1.00 3.15
CA GLY A 59 -29.95 -1.23 1.73
C GLY A 59 -30.78 -2.47 1.40
N GLN A 60 -31.82 -2.78 2.18
CA GLN A 60 -32.89 -3.76 1.91
C GLN A 60 -34.05 -3.43 2.87
N ASP A 61 -35.33 -3.35 2.55
CA ASP A 61 -36.17 -3.82 1.44
C ASP A 61 -37.40 -2.88 1.49
N ASP A 62 -37.76 -2.19 0.40
CA ASP A 62 -39.14 -1.72 0.24
C ASP A 62 -39.99 -2.98 0.00
N PRO A 63 -40.91 -3.38 0.89
CA PRO A 63 -41.88 -4.39 0.52
C PRO A 63 -42.76 -3.76 -0.56
N ALA A 64 -42.62 -4.25 -1.79
CA ALA A 64 -43.65 -4.04 -2.81
C ALA A 64 -44.95 -4.61 -2.24
N ASP A 65 -45.79 -3.71 -1.72
CA ASP A 65 -47.14 -3.98 -1.28
C ASP A 65 -47.92 -4.51 -2.49
N LEU A 66 -48.00 -5.84 -2.57
CA LEU A 66 -48.95 -6.54 -3.41
C LEU A 66 -50.34 -6.42 -2.76
N SER A 67 -50.97 -5.25 -2.88
CA SER A 67 -52.41 -5.11 -2.61
C SER A 67 -53.22 -5.44 -3.87
N SER A 68 -54.23 -6.28 -3.62
CA SER A 68 -55.14 -6.99 -4.52
C SER A 68 -55.95 -6.16 -5.51
#